data_AF-A0A2M7CNZ1-F1
#
_entry.id   AF-A0A2M7CNZ1-F1
#
_cell.length_a   1.000
_cell.length_b   1.000
_cell.length_c   1.000
_cell.angle_alpha   90.00
_cell.angle_beta   90.00
_cell.angle_gamma   90.00
#
_symmetry.space_group_name_H-M   'P 1'
#
loop_
_entity.id
_entity.type
_entity.pdbx_description
1 polymer ?
#
loop_
_entity_poly.entity_id
_entity_poly.type
_entity_poly.pdbx_seq_one_letter_code
_entity_poly.pdbx_strand_id
1 'polypeptide(L)'
;MNELTGLRTRESLLGEIVELKRQLAEAHAVILKLSGQIEELQRAGKRQAVPFARREHVEHPKKRGRKHGKGQFKNREKPKAEEISETKKAELSGCPDCQCELENWLKQKCLSRLLKDLKELTETKVRGAVRFAREVKELLQSALTLKTQKDQLPVKQYARQAKTLEVRLDELIDAKRKLTDPDNARFAKRLRKHRKHVLRFLYVDGLDATNNLAERQLRPAVITRKTNGCNRTNEGAQSHAILGSILATCRQQAVPVLEYLIKLQKFGETPPSLTGCPSPDT
;
A
#
# COMPACT_ATOMS: atom_id res chain seq x y z
N MET A 1 -41.61 -40.33 -76.36
CA MET A 1 -40.27 -40.91 -76.58
C MET A 1 -39.34 -40.31 -75.54
N ASN A 2 -38.84 -41.16 -74.65
CA ASN A 2 -37.55 -41.10 -73.94
C ASN A 2 -37.10 -39.71 -73.44
N GLU A 3 -36.98 -39.44 -72.14
CA GLU A 3 -36.09 -40.17 -71.24
C GLU A 3 -36.52 -40.01 -69.77
N LEU A 4 -37.12 -41.05 -69.19
CA LEU A 4 -37.04 -41.30 -67.74
C LEU A 4 -35.63 -41.84 -67.46
N THR A 5 -34.61 -40.98 -67.57
CA THR A 5 -33.21 -41.34 -67.30
C THR A 5 -32.95 -41.31 -65.80
N GLY A 6 -33.04 -42.50 -65.20
CA GLY A 6 -32.28 -42.85 -64.00
C GLY A 6 -33.01 -42.64 -62.68
N LEU A 7 -33.99 -43.50 -62.37
CA LEU A 7 -34.35 -43.77 -60.97
C LEU A 7 -33.10 -44.31 -60.27
N ARG A 8 -32.38 -43.45 -59.53
CA ARG A 8 -31.21 -43.84 -58.73
C ARG A 8 -31.63 -44.96 -57.79
N THR A 9 -30.89 -46.06 -57.79
CA THR A 9 -31.17 -47.18 -56.90
C THR A 9 -31.07 -46.71 -55.44
N ARG A 10 -31.88 -47.30 -54.56
CA ARG A 10 -31.88 -46.96 -53.12
C ARG A 10 -30.46 -47.01 -52.52
N GLU A 11 -29.64 -47.95 -52.95
CA GLU A 11 -28.24 -48.10 -52.54
C GLU A 11 -27.35 -46.94 -53.01
N SER A 12 -27.52 -46.48 -54.26
CA SER A 12 -26.80 -45.31 -54.78
C SER A 12 -27.15 -44.03 -54.02
N LEU A 13 -28.44 -43.82 -53.71
CA LEU A 13 -28.89 -42.69 -52.91
C LEU A 13 -28.35 -42.76 -51.46
N LEU A 14 -28.30 -43.95 -50.86
CA LEU A 14 -27.72 -44.14 -49.53
C LEU A 14 -26.21 -43.86 -49.52
N GLY A 15 -25.48 -44.29 -50.54
CA GLY A 15 -24.06 -43.98 -50.70
C GLY A 15 -23.81 -42.48 -50.80
N GLU A 16 -24.62 -41.77 -51.58
CA GLU A 16 -24.55 -40.31 -51.72
C GLU A 16 -24.90 -39.59 -50.41
N ILE A 17 -25.90 -40.07 -49.66
CA ILE A 17 -26.25 -39.52 -48.34
C ILE A 17 -25.09 -39.69 -47.34
N VAL A 18 -24.38 -40.82 -47.37
CA VAL A 18 -23.22 -41.06 -46.49
C VAL A 18 -22.08 -40.11 -46.84
N GLU A 19 -21.77 -39.95 -48.12
CA GLU A 19 -20.72 -39.05 -48.58
C GLU A 19 -21.05 -37.58 -48.28
N LEU A 20 -22.30 -37.14 -48.52
CA LEU A 20 -22.76 -35.81 -48.16
C LEU A 20 -22.68 -35.56 -46.65
N LYS A 21 -23.02 -36.55 -45.82
CA LYS A 21 -22.88 -36.45 -44.36
C LYS A 21 -21.41 -36.31 -43.94
N ARG A 22 -20.50 -37.03 -44.60
CA ARG A 22 -19.05 -36.92 -44.36
C ARG A 22 -18.54 -35.52 -44.69
N GLN A 23 -18.89 -35.01 -45.87
CA GLN A 23 -18.52 -33.66 -46.30
C GLN A 23 -19.08 -32.57 -45.38
N LEU A 24 -20.31 -32.74 -44.90
CA LEU A 24 -20.94 -31.81 -43.96
C LEU A 24 -20.24 -31.81 -42.59
N ALA A 25 -19.81 -32.99 -42.09
CA ALA A 25 -19.03 -33.09 -40.87
C ALA A 25 -17.65 -32.42 -41.00
N GLU A 26 -16.97 -32.61 -42.13
CA GLU A 26 -15.68 -31.97 -42.43
C GLU A 26 -15.81 -30.45 -42.53
N ALA A 27 -16.83 -29.96 -43.25
CA ALA A 27 -17.11 -28.54 -43.36
C ALA A 27 -17.40 -27.91 -41.98
N HIS A 28 -18.19 -28.59 -41.13
CA HIS A 28 -18.46 -28.13 -39.76
C HIS A 28 -17.19 -28.08 -38.90
N ALA A 29 -16.30 -29.07 -39.00
CA ALA A 29 -15.03 -29.06 -38.28
C ALA A 29 -14.14 -27.88 -38.70
N VAL A 30 -14.09 -27.57 -39.99
CA VAL A 30 -13.36 -26.41 -40.52
C VAL A 30 -13.98 -25.10 -40.05
N ILE A 31 -15.30 -24.98 -40.07
CA ILE A 31 -16.01 -23.78 -39.57
C ILE A 31 -15.69 -23.52 -38.10
N LEU A 32 -15.73 -24.55 -37.25
CA LEU A 32 -15.40 -24.43 -35.82
C LEU A 32 -13.95 -24.01 -35.60
N LYS A 33 -13.02 -24.52 -36.42
CA LYS A 33 -11.61 -24.15 -36.35
C LYS A 33 -11.39 -22.69 -36.76
N LEU A 34 -11.98 -22.28 -37.88
CA LEU A 34 -11.84 -20.92 -38.40
C LEU A 34 -12.54 -19.90 -37.50
N SER A 35 -13.70 -20.22 -36.93
CA SER A 35 -14.39 -19.34 -35.98
C SER A 35 -13.55 -19.13 -34.72
N GLY A 36 -12.93 -20.17 -34.18
CA GLY A 36 -11.99 -20.06 -33.07
C GLY A 36 -10.79 -19.16 -33.38
N GLN A 37 -10.22 -19.29 -34.59
CA GLN A 37 -9.12 -18.43 -35.03
C GLN A 37 -9.54 -16.98 -35.19
N ILE A 38 -10.75 -16.71 -35.74
CA ILE A 38 -11.28 -15.35 -35.88
C ILE A 38 -11.51 -14.73 -34.50
N GLU A 39 -12.08 -15.45 -33.54
CA GLU A 39 -12.25 -14.94 -32.19
C GLU A 39 -10.92 -14.60 -31.53
N GLU A 40 -9.89 -15.44 -31.71
CA GLU A 40 -8.56 -15.19 -31.17
C GLU A 40 -7.90 -13.95 -31.80
N LEU A 41 -7.99 -13.80 -33.12
CA LEU A 41 -7.49 -12.64 -33.85
C LEU A 41 -8.24 -11.36 -33.50
N GLN A 42 -9.57 -11.41 -33.37
CA GLN A 42 -10.37 -10.28 -32.91
C GLN A 42 -10.04 -9.91 -31.45
N ARG A 43 -9.87 -10.92 -30.58
CA ARG A 43 -9.38 -10.72 -29.21
C ARG A 43 -7.98 -10.13 -29.19
N ALA A 44 -7.13 -10.37 -30.20
CA ALA A 44 -5.79 -9.79 -30.31
C ALA A 44 -5.82 -8.35 -30.87
N GLY A 45 -6.67 -8.07 -31.86
CA GLY A 45 -6.78 -6.76 -32.52
C GLY A 45 -7.40 -5.67 -31.64
N LYS A 46 -8.36 -6.02 -30.77
CA LYS A 46 -8.96 -5.08 -29.79
C LYS A 46 -7.99 -4.65 -28.66
N ARG A 47 -6.73 -5.12 -28.66
CA ARG A 47 -5.74 -4.91 -27.58
C ARG A 47 -4.81 -3.71 -27.78
N GLN A 48 -5.21 -2.64 -28.46
CA GLN A 48 -4.35 -1.44 -28.49
C GLN A 48 -4.06 -0.88 -27.07
N ALA A 49 -4.90 -1.17 -26.07
CA ALA A 49 -4.69 -0.78 -24.68
C ALA A 49 -3.98 -1.85 -23.80
N VAL A 50 -3.61 -3.03 -24.31
CA VAL A 50 -3.11 -4.17 -23.50
C VAL A 50 -1.88 -4.90 -24.07
N PRO A 51 -0.82 -4.22 -24.57
CA PRO A 51 0.39 -4.90 -25.04
C PRO A 51 1.19 -5.60 -23.92
N PHE A 52 0.88 -5.34 -22.64
CA PHE A 52 1.63 -5.85 -21.49
C PHE A 52 0.91 -6.95 -20.67
N ALA A 53 -0.28 -7.42 -21.10
CA ALA A 53 -0.95 -8.53 -20.40
C ALA A 53 -0.24 -9.86 -20.68
N ARG A 54 0.02 -10.62 -19.62
CA ARG A 54 0.64 -11.94 -19.72
C ARG A 54 -0.38 -12.93 -20.32
N ARG A 55 0.04 -13.66 -21.35
CA ARG A 55 -0.80 -14.70 -22.01
C ARG A 55 -0.96 -15.92 -21.13
N GLU A 56 0.05 -16.22 -20.32
CA GLU A 56 0.07 -17.32 -19.36
C GLU A 56 0.03 -16.77 -17.94
N HIS A 57 -0.84 -17.36 -17.12
CA HIS A 57 -0.88 -17.08 -15.69
C HIS A 57 0.26 -17.83 -14.98
N VAL A 58 1.02 -17.11 -14.15
CA VAL A 58 2.01 -17.73 -13.28
C VAL A 58 1.26 -18.30 -12.08
N GLU A 59 1.29 -19.63 -11.88
CA GLU A 59 0.58 -20.32 -10.79
C GLU A 59 0.92 -19.78 -9.40
N HIS A 60 2.18 -19.38 -9.20
CA HIS A 60 2.66 -18.78 -7.95
C HIS A 60 3.26 -17.39 -8.22
N PRO A 61 2.41 -16.37 -8.35
CA PRO A 61 2.88 -15.02 -8.65
C PRO A 61 3.70 -14.49 -7.47
N LYS A 62 4.93 -14.03 -7.76
CA LYS A 62 5.77 -13.36 -6.75
C LYS A 62 4.99 -12.20 -6.13
N LYS A 63 5.14 -12.00 -4.82
CA LYS A 63 4.56 -10.84 -4.12
C LYS A 63 4.91 -9.56 -4.88
N ARG A 64 3.89 -8.75 -5.19
CA ARG A 64 4.06 -7.45 -5.85
C ARG A 64 5.05 -6.62 -5.04
N GLY A 65 6.24 -6.41 -5.58
CA GLY A 65 7.35 -5.81 -4.85
C GLY A 65 8.46 -5.38 -5.78
N ARG A 66 9.30 -4.45 -5.29
CA ARG A 66 10.49 -4.02 -6.00
C ARG A 66 11.40 -5.24 -6.16
N LYS A 67 11.83 -5.56 -7.39
CA LYS A 67 12.90 -6.54 -7.61
C LYS A 67 14.08 -6.14 -6.72
N HIS A 68 14.69 -7.10 -6.01
CA HIS A 68 15.94 -6.81 -5.32
C HIS A 68 16.89 -6.16 -6.31
N GLY A 69 17.55 -5.08 -5.87
CA GLY A 69 18.54 -4.43 -6.70
C GLY A 69 19.55 -5.49 -7.16
N LYS A 70 19.95 -5.44 -8.43
CA LYS A 70 21.06 -6.24 -8.94
C LYS A 70 22.33 -5.40 -8.83
N GLY A 71 23.39 -5.95 -8.22
CA GLY A 71 24.65 -5.25 -7.97
C GLY A 71 25.13 -5.43 -6.53
N GLN A 72 26.40 -5.08 -6.28
CA GLN A 72 26.92 -4.97 -4.91
C GLN A 72 26.42 -3.67 -4.29
N PHE A 73 25.34 -3.75 -3.51
CA PHE A 73 24.87 -2.63 -2.71
C PHE A 73 25.72 -2.55 -1.45
N LYS A 74 26.80 -1.76 -1.51
CA LYS A 74 27.49 -1.33 -0.29
C LYS A 74 26.64 -0.26 0.38
N ASN A 75 26.55 -0.29 1.70
CA ASN A 75 26.01 0.83 2.45
C ASN A 75 26.87 2.04 2.07
N ARG A 76 26.28 3.03 1.38
CA ARG A 76 27.01 4.26 1.07
C ARG A 76 27.32 4.92 2.40
N GLU A 77 28.61 5.02 2.73
CA GLU A 77 29.05 5.74 3.90
C GLU A 77 28.62 7.21 3.76
N LYS A 78 28.45 7.90 4.90
CA LYS A 78 28.15 9.32 4.83
C LYS A 78 29.27 10.00 4.03
N PRO A 79 28.94 10.92 3.11
CA PRO A 79 29.95 11.67 2.39
C PRO A 79 30.86 12.36 3.40
N LYS A 80 32.15 12.47 3.06
CA LYS A 80 33.10 13.22 3.89
C LYS A 80 32.67 14.68 3.94
N ALA A 81 33.09 15.42 4.97
CA ALA A 81 32.73 16.83 5.09
C ALA A 81 33.16 17.63 3.84
N GLU A 82 34.31 17.28 3.25
CA GLU A 82 34.82 17.87 2.00
C GLU A 82 33.95 17.59 0.76
N GLU A 83 33.17 16.50 0.77
CA GLU A 83 32.31 16.08 -0.36
C GLU A 83 30.90 16.70 -0.29
N ILE A 84 30.56 17.39 0.81
CA ILE A 84 29.26 18.02 1.00
C ILE A 84 29.29 19.41 0.35
N SER A 85 28.70 19.52 -0.84
CA SER A 85 28.58 20.79 -1.57
C SER A 85 27.69 21.82 -0.85
N GLU A 86 26.67 21.36 -0.12
CA GLU A 86 25.74 22.23 0.61
C GLU A 86 25.11 21.47 1.79
N THR A 87 25.08 22.09 2.98
CA THR A 87 24.31 21.59 4.13
C THR A 87 23.13 22.51 4.39
N LYS A 88 21.92 22.05 4.05
CA LYS A 88 20.68 22.76 4.38
C LYS A 88 20.20 22.35 5.78
N LYS A 89 20.30 23.24 6.76
CA LYS A 89 19.61 23.07 8.04
C LYS A 89 18.15 23.48 7.86
N ALA A 90 17.26 22.50 7.83
CA ALA A 90 15.83 22.73 7.89
C ALA A 90 15.40 22.84 9.35
N GLU A 91 15.61 24.01 9.95
CA GLU A 91 15.18 24.28 11.33
C GLU A 91 13.67 24.42 11.34
N LEU A 92 13.00 23.42 11.91
CA LEU A 92 11.58 23.49 12.24
C LEU A 92 11.51 23.86 13.72
N SER A 93 11.47 25.16 14.03
CA SER A 93 11.27 25.66 15.41
C SER A 93 9.90 25.25 15.97
N GLY A 94 8.93 25.03 15.08
CA GLY A 94 7.62 24.49 15.40
C GLY A 94 6.97 23.81 14.21
N CYS A 95 5.78 23.28 14.41
CA CYS A 95 4.96 22.77 13.32
C CYS A 95 4.59 23.92 12.36
N PRO A 96 4.72 23.77 11.03
CA PRO A 96 4.31 24.80 10.09
C PRO A 96 2.79 25.07 10.10
N ASP A 97 1.99 24.15 10.67
CA ASP A 97 0.54 24.28 10.75
C ASP A 97 0.07 24.94 12.06
N CYS A 98 0.65 24.59 13.22
CA CYS A 98 0.21 25.11 14.52
C CYS A 98 1.26 25.94 15.28
N GLN A 99 2.48 26.08 14.74
CA GLN A 99 3.61 26.83 15.30
C GLN A 99 4.09 26.39 16.70
N CYS A 100 3.45 25.39 17.31
CA CYS A 100 3.91 24.78 18.56
C CYS A 100 5.28 24.13 18.38
N GLU A 101 6.12 24.25 19.40
CA GLU A 101 7.45 23.64 19.44
C GLU A 101 7.38 22.12 19.23
N LEU A 102 8.19 21.61 18.31
CA LEU A 102 8.23 20.18 17.96
C LEU A 102 8.64 19.28 19.14
N GLU A 103 9.31 19.85 20.15
CA GLU A 103 9.69 19.11 21.36
C GLU A 103 8.47 18.64 22.17
N ASN A 104 7.37 19.39 22.12
CA ASN A 104 6.12 19.09 22.80
C ASN A 104 5.22 18.09 22.05
N TRP A 105 5.63 17.64 20.85
CA TRP A 105 4.81 16.74 20.06
C TRP A 105 4.76 15.32 20.63
N LEU A 106 3.54 14.81 20.75
CA LEU A 106 3.26 13.47 21.22
C LEU A 106 3.69 12.44 20.17
N LYS A 107 4.82 11.79 20.40
CA LYS A 107 5.35 10.76 19.49
C LYS A 107 4.64 9.41 19.69
N GLN A 108 4.17 8.82 18.60
CA GLN A 108 3.73 7.43 18.48
C GLN A 108 4.63 6.67 17.51
N LYS A 109 5.00 5.44 17.86
CA LYS A 109 5.70 4.52 16.95
C LYS A 109 4.69 3.77 16.10
N CYS A 110 4.95 3.74 14.79
CA CYS A 110 4.11 3.04 13.84
C CYS A 110 4.11 1.53 14.12
N LEU A 111 2.97 1.01 14.59
CA LEU A 111 2.83 -0.40 14.93
C LEU A 111 2.94 -1.32 13.70
N SER A 112 2.58 -0.85 12.50
CA SER A 112 2.69 -1.68 11.28
C SER A 112 4.14 -2.09 11.00
N ARG A 113 5.11 -1.21 11.28
CA ARG A 113 6.54 -1.54 11.16
C ARG A 113 6.97 -2.56 12.20
N LEU A 114 6.53 -2.39 13.44
CA LEU A 114 6.84 -3.35 14.52
C LEU A 114 6.23 -4.73 14.22
N LEU A 115 4.98 -4.78 13.78
CA LEU A 115 4.29 -6.02 13.40
C LEU A 115 4.95 -6.71 12.19
N LYS A 116 5.48 -5.94 11.25
CA LYS A 116 6.24 -6.50 10.11
C LYS A 116 7.56 -7.13 10.55
N ASP A 117 8.33 -6.42 11.39
CA ASP A 117 9.57 -6.96 11.95
C ASP A 117 9.29 -8.20 12.83
N LEU A 118 8.19 -8.20 13.62
CA LEU A 118 7.76 -9.36 14.41
C LEU A 118 7.34 -10.53 13.53
N LYS A 119 6.68 -10.27 12.40
CA LYS A 119 6.33 -11.31 11.43
C LYS A 119 7.59 -12.02 10.91
N GLU A 120 8.61 -11.25 10.53
CA GLU A 120 9.90 -11.78 10.09
C GLU A 120 10.58 -12.61 11.20
N LEU A 121 10.58 -12.13 12.45
CA LEU A 121 11.06 -12.90 13.59
C LEU A 121 10.26 -14.20 13.80
N THR A 122 8.94 -14.18 13.63
CA THR A 122 8.12 -15.39 13.76
C THR A 122 8.31 -16.40 12.64
N GLU A 123 8.72 -15.95 11.46
CA GLU A 123 9.01 -16.81 10.30
C GLU A 123 10.44 -17.39 10.36
N THR A 124 11.38 -16.69 11.00
CA THR A 124 12.80 -17.08 11.05
C THR A 124 13.21 -17.80 12.34
N LYS A 125 12.59 -17.48 13.48
CA LYS A 125 12.95 -18.04 14.78
C LYS A 125 12.12 -19.28 15.10
N VAL A 126 12.72 -20.21 15.82
CA VAL A 126 12.11 -21.49 16.21
C VAL A 126 12.19 -21.73 17.72
N ARG A 127 11.41 -22.68 18.23
CA ARG A 127 11.41 -23.13 19.65
C ARG A 127 11.23 -21.95 20.63
N GLY A 128 12.03 -21.89 21.70
CA GLY A 128 11.93 -20.82 22.71
C GLY A 128 12.12 -19.42 22.14
N ALA A 129 12.92 -19.26 21.07
CA ALA A 129 13.18 -17.96 20.48
C ALA A 129 11.94 -17.36 19.78
N VAL A 130 11.00 -18.17 19.30
CA VAL A 130 9.78 -17.63 18.65
C VAL A 130 8.77 -17.08 19.65
N ARG A 131 8.83 -17.51 20.92
CA ARG A 131 7.82 -17.16 21.95
C ARG A 131 7.76 -15.66 22.20
N PHE A 132 8.90 -15.02 22.38
CA PHE A 132 8.97 -13.56 22.57
C PHE A 132 8.30 -12.80 21.43
N ALA A 133 8.61 -13.15 20.17
CA ALA A 133 8.05 -12.47 19.01
C ALA A 133 6.52 -12.67 18.91
N ARG A 134 6.01 -13.85 19.26
CA ARG A 134 4.56 -14.13 19.30
C ARG A 134 3.86 -13.34 20.40
N GLU A 135 4.38 -13.37 21.62
CA GLU A 135 3.81 -12.66 22.78
C GLU A 135 3.72 -11.14 22.51
N VAL A 136 4.78 -10.55 21.97
CA VAL A 136 4.78 -9.12 21.61
C VAL A 136 3.81 -8.83 20.47
N LYS A 137 3.74 -9.70 19.45
CA LYS A 137 2.81 -9.53 18.33
C LYS A 137 1.35 -9.56 18.80
N GLU A 138 1.00 -10.54 19.63
CA GLU A 138 -0.34 -10.67 20.22
C GLU A 138 -0.69 -9.45 21.08
N LEU A 139 0.26 -8.94 21.87
CA LEU A 139 0.06 -7.72 22.66
C LEU A 139 -0.25 -6.53 21.77
N LEU A 140 0.54 -6.30 20.71
CA LEU A 140 0.33 -5.18 19.80
C LEU A 140 -0.99 -5.31 19.01
N GLN A 141 -1.38 -6.53 18.63
CA GLN A 141 -2.69 -6.79 18.01
C GLN A 141 -3.82 -6.52 18.99
N SER A 142 -3.69 -6.95 20.25
CA SER A 142 -4.67 -6.68 21.30
C SER A 142 -4.82 -5.18 21.56
N ALA A 143 -3.73 -4.41 21.52
CA ALA A 143 -3.78 -2.95 21.62
C ALA A 143 -4.52 -2.28 20.45
N LEU A 144 -4.34 -2.79 19.23
CA LEU A 144 -5.09 -2.30 18.07
C LEU A 144 -6.59 -2.60 18.21
N THR A 145 -6.94 -3.83 18.62
CA THR A 145 -8.33 -4.22 18.88
C THR A 145 -8.95 -3.37 19.99
N LEU A 146 -8.23 -3.12 21.08
CA LEU A 146 -8.71 -2.26 22.16
C LEU A 146 -9.06 -0.85 21.65
N LYS A 147 -8.20 -0.23 20.82
CA LYS A 147 -8.50 1.10 20.25
C LYS A 147 -9.77 1.09 19.40
N THR A 148 -10.05 0.02 18.64
CA THR A 148 -11.31 -0.08 17.87
C THR A 148 -12.56 -0.21 18.74
N GLN A 149 -12.41 -0.63 19.99
CA GLN A 149 -13.50 -0.80 20.96
C GLN A 149 -13.65 0.41 21.90
N LYS A 150 -12.85 1.48 21.71
CA LYS A 150 -12.82 2.63 22.64
C LYS A 150 -14.21 3.24 22.87
N ASP A 151 -14.98 3.40 21.81
CA ASP A 151 -16.31 4.03 21.87
C ASP A 151 -17.41 3.09 22.40
N GLN A 152 -17.12 1.78 22.49
CA GLN A 152 -18.07 0.75 22.94
C GLN A 152 -17.87 0.37 24.42
N LEU A 153 -16.70 0.67 24.98
CA LEU A 153 -16.33 0.27 26.33
C LEU A 153 -16.50 1.42 27.33
N PRO A 154 -16.96 1.15 28.56
CA PRO A 154 -16.90 2.12 29.65
C PRO A 154 -15.46 2.61 29.88
N VAL A 155 -15.30 3.92 30.11
CA VAL A 155 -13.99 4.59 30.27
C VAL A 155 -13.08 3.87 31.28
N LYS A 156 -13.62 3.45 32.42
CA LYS A 156 -12.88 2.72 33.47
C LYS A 156 -12.38 1.36 32.97
N GLN A 157 -13.20 0.63 32.21
CA GLN A 157 -12.83 -0.67 31.66
C GLN A 157 -11.75 -0.53 30.59
N TYR A 158 -11.90 0.46 29.71
CA TYR A 158 -10.90 0.77 28.69
C TYR A 158 -9.53 1.11 29.33
N ALA A 159 -9.52 2.02 30.30
CA ALA A 159 -8.31 2.42 31.01
C ALA A 159 -7.62 1.23 31.72
N ARG A 160 -8.42 0.35 32.36
CA ARG A 160 -7.89 -0.88 32.98
C ARG A 160 -7.24 -1.81 31.95
N GLN A 161 -7.88 -2.04 30.81
CA GLN A 161 -7.33 -2.89 29.75
C GLN A 161 -6.05 -2.29 29.13
N ALA A 162 -6.04 -0.97 28.89
CA ALA A 162 -4.85 -0.26 28.42
C ALA A 162 -3.69 -0.42 29.43
N LYS A 163 -3.99 -0.32 30.73
CA LYS A 163 -2.98 -0.53 31.78
C LYS A 163 -2.46 -1.96 31.83
N THR A 164 -3.33 -2.95 31.65
CA THR A 164 -2.91 -4.36 31.56
C THR A 164 -1.95 -4.58 30.39
N LEU A 165 -2.21 -3.97 29.23
CA LEU A 165 -1.32 -4.06 28.07
C LEU A 165 0.03 -3.38 28.33
N GLU A 166 0.05 -2.27 29.06
CA GLU A 166 1.29 -1.62 29.48
C GLU A 166 2.14 -2.51 30.39
N VAL A 167 1.54 -3.09 31.42
CA VAL A 167 2.21 -3.98 32.37
C VAL A 167 2.78 -5.20 31.64
N ARG A 168 1.96 -5.83 30.79
CA ARG A 168 2.41 -6.97 29.97
C ARG A 168 3.55 -6.58 29.03
N LEU A 169 3.53 -5.37 28.47
CA LEU A 169 4.62 -4.87 27.63
C LEU A 169 5.90 -4.69 28.45
N ASP A 170 5.81 -4.14 29.65
CA ASP A 170 6.94 -3.94 30.56
C ASP A 170 7.57 -5.28 30.97
N GLU A 171 6.76 -6.26 31.35
CA GLU A 171 7.20 -7.63 31.66
C GLU A 171 7.88 -8.30 30.44
N LEU A 172 7.36 -8.06 29.23
CA LEU A 172 7.91 -8.62 28.00
C LEU A 172 9.30 -8.07 27.68
N ILE A 173 9.54 -6.80 27.97
CA ILE A 173 10.75 -6.10 27.56
C ILE A 173 11.71 -5.82 28.72
N ASP A 174 11.39 -6.28 29.93
CA ASP A 174 12.19 -6.07 31.14
C ASP A 174 13.67 -6.41 30.88
N ALA A 175 14.56 -5.51 31.32
CA ALA A 175 16.00 -5.70 31.21
C ALA A 175 16.49 -6.95 31.98
N LYS A 176 15.77 -7.38 33.02
CA LYS A 176 16.08 -8.59 33.80
C LYS A 176 15.68 -9.88 33.08
N ARG A 177 14.79 -9.80 32.08
CA ARG A 177 14.36 -10.98 31.32
C ARG A 177 15.49 -11.45 30.41
N LYS A 178 15.98 -12.68 30.65
CA LYS A 178 17.03 -13.30 29.84
C LYS A 178 16.46 -13.73 28.48
N LEU A 179 16.82 -13.00 27.44
CA LEU A 179 16.54 -13.36 26.05
C LEU A 179 17.82 -13.94 25.43
N THR A 180 17.85 -15.25 25.22
CA THR A 180 19.02 -15.97 24.66
C THR A 180 19.26 -15.62 23.19
N ASP A 181 18.21 -15.35 22.43
CA ASP A 181 18.34 -14.98 21.02
C ASP A 181 18.73 -13.49 20.86
N PRO A 182 19.79 -13.17 20.10
CA PRO A 182 20.31 -11.81 19.97
C PRO A 182 19.36 -10.87 19.24
N ASP A 183 18.56 -11.36 18.28
CA ASP A 183 17.60 -10.53 17.56
C ASP A 183 16.43 -10.14 18.47
N ASN A 184 15.96 -11.07 19.31
CA ASN A 184 14.97 -10.79 20.35
C ASN A 184 15.49 -9.78 21.37
N ALA A 185 16.72 -9.94 21.87
CA ALA A 185 17.33 -9.01 22.81
C ALA A 185 17.45 -7.59 22.21
N ARG A 186 17.87 -7.50 20.94
CA ARG A 186 17.93 -6.23 20.19
C ARG A 186 16.54 -5.61 20.03
N PHE A 187 15.53 -6.41 19.71
CA PHE A 187 14.15 -5.95 19.56
C PHE A 187 13.57 -5.44 20.89
N ALA A 188 13.76 -6.18 21.98
CA ALA A 188 13.35 -5.77 23.32
C ALA A 188 14.03 -4.46 23.76
N LYS A 189 15.35 -4.32 23.51
CA LYS A 189 16.08 -3.06 23.75
C LYS A 189 15.48 -1.89 22.96
N ARG A 190 15.10 -2.12 21.69
CA ARG A 190 14.45 -1.11 20.86
C ARG A 190 13.07 -0.72 21.39
N LEU A 191 12.27 -1.69 21.85
CA LEU A 191 10.98 -1.42 22.47
C LEU A 191 11.13 -0.62 23.77
N ARG A 192 12.10 -0.99 24.63
CA ARG A 192 12.42 -0.23 25.86
C ARG A 192 12.74 1.23 25.55
N LYS A 193 13.64 1.47 24.60
CA LYS A 193 14.02 2.83 24.16
C LYS A 193 12.81 3.67 23.75
N HIS A 194 11.76 3.04 23.23
CA HIS A 194 10.58 3.73 22.72
C HIS A 194 9.31 3.44 23.52
N ARG A 195 9.42 2.92 24.75
CA ARG A 195 8.30 2.39 25.52
C ARG A 195 7.15 3.39 25.68
N LYS A 196 7.46 4.67 25.94
CA LYS A 196 6.48 5.77 26.07
C LYS A 196 5.72 6.10 24.78
N HIS A 197 6.15 5.57 23.64
CA HIS A 197 5.63 5.89 22.31
C HIS A 197 4.98 4.68 21.62
N VAL A 198 5.02 3.48 22.22
CA VAL A 198 4.45 2.27 21.59
C VAL A 198 2.93 2.23 21.74
N LEU A 199 2.41 2.59 22.92
CA LEU A 199 0.98 2.48 23.26
C LEU A 199 0.29 3.83 23.46
N ARG A 200 0.93 4.95 23.06
CA ARG A 200 0.39 6.30 23.31
C ARG A 200 -0.96 6.54 22.65
N PHE A 201 -1.17 5.96 21.47
CA PHE A 201 -2.42 6.03 20.71
C PHE A 201 -3.67 5.53 21.48
N LEU A 202 -3.49 4.75 22.55
CA LEU A 202 -4.61 4.34 23.41
C LEU A 202 -5.18 5.53 24.21
N TYR A 203 -4.34 6.52 24.54
CA TYR A 203 -4.74 7.62 25.44
C TYR A 203 -5.03 8.92 24.71
N VAL A 204 -4.36 9.17 23.58
CA VAL A 204 -4.51 10.41 22.82
C VAL A 204 -5.51 10.18 21.70
N ASP A 205 -6.57 11.00 21.68
CA ASP A 205 -7.53 10.99 20.59
C ASP A 205 -6.99 11.68 19.34
N GLY A 206 -7.44 11.23 18.17
CA GLY A 206 -6.85 11.60 16.88
C GLY A 206 -5.47 11.00 16.57
N LEU A 207 -4.78 10.39 17.54
CA LEU A 207 -3.48 9.76 17.30
C LEU A 207 -3.64 8.31 16.80
N ASP A 208 -3.28 8.08 15.54
CA ASP A 208 -3.30 6.75 14.95
C ASP A 208 -2.14 5.86 15.43
N ALA A 209 -2.42 4.56 15.62
CA ALA A 209 -1.41 3.56 15.94
C ALA A 209 -0.41 3.30 14.78
N THR A 210 -0.78 3.68 13.56
CA THR A 210 -0.04 3.40 12.33
C THR A 210 0.15 4.68 11.52
N ASN A 211 1.23 4.75 10.77
CA ASN A 211 1.56 5.91 9.93
C ASN A 211 0.78 5.93 8.60
N ASN A 212 -0.38 5.28 8.54
CA ASN A 212 -1.11 5.04 7.30
C ASN A 212 -1.53 6.36 6.64
N LEU A 213 -1.95 7.35 7.42
CA LEU A 213 -2.34 8.66 6.91
C LEU A 213 -1.15 9.36 6.25
N ALA A 214 -0.03 9.53 6.95
CA ALA A 214 1.13 10.20 6.37
C ALA A 214 1.70 9.45 5.16
N GLU A 215 1.76 8.12 5.21
CA GLU A 215 2.18 7.31 4.05
C GLU A 215 1.23 7.50 2.85
N ARG A 216 -0.09 7.58 3.09
CA ARG A 216 -1.08 7.88 2.04
C ARG A 216 -0.90 9.29 1.48
N GLN A 217 -0.65 10.30 2.32
CA GLN A 217 -0.43 11.68 1.87
C GLN A 217 0.87 11.85 1.07
N LEU A 218 1.92 11.08 1.39
CA LEU A 218 3.18 11.09 0.63
C LEU A 218 3.09 10.32 -0.69
N ARG A 219 2.15 9.37 -0.80
CA ARG A 219 2.08 8.42 -1.92
C ARG A 219 1.91 9.08 -3.30
N PRO A 220 1.07 10.13 -3.50
CA PRO A 220 0.99 10.81 -4.79
C PRO A 220 2.34 11.31 -5.29
N ALA A 221 3.11 12.01 -4.43
CA ALA A 221 4.42 12.51 -4.80
C ALA A 221 5.41 11.38 -5.13
N VAL A 222 5.37 10.27 -4.37
CA VAL A 222 6.21 9.09 -4.64
C VAL A 222 5.83 8.42 -5.97
N ILE A 223 4.54 8.34 -6.29
CA ILE A 223 4.06 7.78 -7.55
C ILE A 223 4.51 8.66 -8.71
N THR A 224 4.27 9.98 -8.65
CA THR A 224 4.69 10.93 -9.70
C THR A 224 6.18 10.83 -9.97
N ARG A 225 7.03 10.75 -8.93
CA ARG A 225 8.48 10.55 -9.10
C ARG A 225 8.82 9.24 -9.82
N LYS A 226 8.08 8.18 -9.53
CA LYS A 226 8.31 6.85 -10.09
C LYS A 226 7.84 6.72 -11.53
N THR A 227 6.68 7.27 -11.87
CA THR A 227 6.06 7.10 -13.20
C THR A 227 6.45 8.20 -14.18
N ASN A 228 6.64 9.44 -13.69
CA ASN A 228 6.78 10.63 -14.55
C ASN A 228 8.22 11.16 -14.60
N GLY A 229 9.21 10.40 -14.11
CA GLY A 229 10.64 10.75 -14.24
C GLY A 229 11.14 11.84 -13.29
N CYS A 230 10.42 12.09 -12.18
CA CYS A 230 10.69 13.19 -11.23
C CYS A 230 10.56 14.60 -11.83
N ASN A 231 10.76 15.63 -11.01
CA ASN A 231 10.80 17.02 -11.48
C ASN A 231 12.20 17.31 -12.03
N ARG A 232 12.29 17.87 -13.25
CA ARG A 232 13.56 18.14 -13.94
C ARG A 232 14.27 19.39 -13.42
N THR A 233 13.54 20.34 -12.83
CA THR A 233 14.06 21.59 -12.27
C THR A 233 13.58 21.80 -10.83
N ASN A 234 14.27 22.67 -10.09
CA ASN A 234 13.87 23.05 -8.73
C ASN A 234 12.55 23.83 -8.73
N GLU A 235 12.31 24.73 -9.70
CA GLU A 235 11.04 25.45 -9.80
C GLU A 235 9.88 24.47 -10.02
N GLY A 236 10.06 23.47 -10.90
CA GLY A 236 9.04 22.44 -11.12
C GLY A 236 8.78 21.61 -9.85
N ALA A 237 9.82 21.33 -9.06
CA ALA A 237 9.66 20.65 -7.78
C ALA A 237 8.89 21.47 -6.75
N GLN A 238 9.17 22.78 -6.68
CA GLN A 238 8.47 23.71 -5.80
C GLN A 238 7.01 23.87 -6.21
N SER A 239 6.72 24.06 -7.50
CA SER A 239 5.35 24.15 -8.02
C SER A 239 4.53 22.89 -7.71
N HIS A 240 5.12 21.70 -7.92
CA HIS A 240 4.46 20.44 -7.56
C HIS A 240 4.21 20.33 -6.04
N ALA A 241 5.15 20.80 -5.21
CA ALA A 241 4.97 20.79 -3.75
C ALA A 241 3.82 21.71 -3.32
N ILE A 242 3.78 22.95 -3.82
CA ILE A 242 2.74 23.94 -3.51
C ILE A 242 1.36 23.42 -3.94
N LEU A 243 1.23 23.03 -5.21
CA LEU A 243 -0.04 22.53 -5.75
C LEU A 243 -0.48 21.24 -5.04
N GLY A 244 0.45 20.32 -4.78
CA GLY A 244 0.20 19.10 -4.05
C GLY A 244 -0.36 19.37 -2.65
N SER A 245 0.21 20.34 -1.92
CA SER A 245 -0.26 20.76 -0.61
C SER A 245 -1.66 21.37 -0.67
N ILE A 246 -1.92 22.33 -1.56
CA ILE A 246 -3.26 22.95 -1.71
C ILE A 246 -4.31 21.88 -2.00
N LEU A 247 -4.05 21.00 -2.97
CA LEU A 247 -4.98 19.93 -3.35
C LEU A 247 -5.24 18.96 -2.20
N ALA A 248 -4.21 18.62 -1.42
CA ALA A 248 -4.36 17.73 -0.27
C ALA A 248 -5.19 18.39 0.83
N THR A 249 -4.90 19.64 1.17
CA THR A 249 -5.58 20.36 2.26
C THR A 249 -7.04 20.66 1.91
N CYS A 250 -7.33 21.12 0.69
CA CYS A 250 -8.72 21.29 0.23
C CYS A 250 -9.52 19.99 0.34
N ARG A 251 -8.94 18.85 -0.05
CA ARG A 251 -9.60 17.54 0.10
C ARG A 251 -9.83 17.16 1.57
N GLN A 252 -8.85 17.40 2.44
CA GLN A 252 -8.97 17.08 3.87
C GLN A 252 -10.04 17.92 4.56
N GLN A 253 -10.21 19.18 4.17
CA GLN A 253 -11.19 20.10 4.72
C GLN A 253 -12.53 20.11 3.96
N ALA A 254 -12.72 19.21 3.00
CA ALA A 254 -13.89 19.18 2.13
C ALA A 254 -14.18 20.52 1.41
N VAL A 255 -13.14 21.31 1.11
CA VAL A 255 -13.24 22.55 0.35
C VAL A 255 -13.23 22.22 -1.15
N PRO A 256 -14.21 22.73 -1.94
CA PRO A 256 -14.20 22.55 -3.39
C PRO A 256 -12.94 23.16 -4.02
N VAL A 257 -12.06 22.29 -4.52
CA VAL A 257 -10.74 22.66 -5.03
C VAL A 257 -10.80 23.72 -6.12
N LEU A 258 -11.71 23.54 -7.10
CA LEU A 258 -11.82 24.43 -8.25
C LEU A 258 -12.22 25.85 -7.81
N GLU A 259 -13.22 25.96 -6.94
CA GLU A 259 -13.67 27.24 -6.38
C GLU A 259 -12.54 27.94 -5.61
N TYR A 260 -11.77 27.18 -4.83
CA TYR A 260 -10.63 27.72 -4.09
C TYR A 260 -9.56 28.28 -5.03
N LEU A 261 -9.22 27.56 -6.11
CA LEU A 261 -8.25 28.00 -7.11
C LEU A 261 -8.74 29.22 -7.89
N ILE A 262 -10.04 29.28 -8.22
CA ILE A 262 -10.65 30.46 -8.87
C ILE A 262 -10.53 31.69 -7.97
N LYS A 263 -10.86 31.56 -6.68
CA LYS A 263 -10.73 32.65 -5.71
C LYS A 263 -9.30 33.14 -5.60
N LEU A 264 -8.30 32.24 -5.55
CA LEU A 264 -6.89 32.62 -5.53
C LEU A 264 -6.44 33.45 -6.75
N GLN A 265 -7.11 33.29 -7.90
CA GLN A 265 -6.76 34.01 -9.14
C GLN A 265 -7.51 35.34 -9.29
N LYS A 266 -8.58 35.56 -8.51
CA LYS A 266 -9.36 36.80 -8.55
C LYS A 266 -8.65 37.89 -7.75
N PHE A 267 -8.37 39.02 -8.40
CA PHE A 267 -7.78 40.17 -7.74
C PHE A 267 -8.74 40.74 -6.68
N GLY A 268 -8.29 40.86 -5.42
CA GLY A 268 -9.07 41.42 -4.31
C GLY A 268 -9.86 40.41 -3.46
N GLU A 269 -9.97 39.15 -3.89
CA GLU A 269 -10.55 38.07 -3.07
C GLU A 269 -9.42 37.19 -2.52
N THR A 270 -9.25 37.15 -1.19
CA THR A 270 -8.37 36.15 -0.55
C THR A 270 -9.23 35.05 0.04
N PRO A 271 -9.16 33.80 -0.46
CA PRO A 271 -9.91 32.72 0.15
C PRO A 271 -9.41 32.49 1.59
N PRO A 272 -10.28 31.98 2.49
CA PRO A 272 -9.90 31.72 3.86
C PRO A 272 -8.72 30.75 3.91
N SER A 273 -7.86 30.92 4.91
CA SER A 273 -6.68 30.06 5.05
C SER A 273 -7.08 28.59 5.12
N LEU A 274 -6.40 27.77 4.33
CA LEU A 274 -6.53 26.31 4.40
C LEU A 274 -5.85 25.72 5.64
N THR A 275 -5.13 26.51 6.44
CA THR A 275 -4.60 26.06 7.73
C THR A 275 -5.53 26.52 8.85
N GLY A 276 -6.53 25.68 9.16
CA GLY A 276 -7.34 25.84 10.36
C GLY A 276 -6.60 25.26 11.56
N CYS A 277 -6.45 26.05 12.62
CA CYS A 277 -5.87 25.60 13.89
C CYS A 277 -6.84 24.60 14.55
N PRO A 278 -6.43 23.38 14.94
CA PRO A 278 -7.18 22.64 15.94
C PRO A 278 -7.04 23.38 17.27
N SER A 279 -8.16 23.83 17.83
CA SER A 279 -8.22 24.30 19.20
C SER A 279 -7.62 23.22 20.14
N PRO A 280 -6.80 23.59 21.13
CA PRO A 280 -6.19 22.62 22.05
C PRO A 280 -7.20 21.87 22.94
N ASP A 281 -8.50 22.18 22.83
CA ASP A 281 -9.57 21.70 23.72
C ASP A 281 -10.50 20.63 23.09
N THR A 282 -10.03 19.86 22.10
CA THR A 282 -10.74 18.67 21.58
C THR A 282 -9.79 17.51 21.39
#